data_AF-A0A7C2TUE2-F1
#
_entry.id   AF-A0A7C2TUE2-F1
#
_cell.length_a   1.000
_cell.length_b   1.000
_cell.length_c   1.000
_cell.angle_alpha   90.00
_cell.angle_beta   90.00
_cell.angle_gamma   90.00
#
_symmetry.space_group_name_H-M   'P 1'
#
loop_
_entity.id
_entity.type
_entity.pdbx_description
1 polymer ?
#
loop_
_entity_poly.entity_id
_entity_poly.type
_entity_poly.pdbx_seq_one_letter_code
_entity_poly.pdbx_strand_id
1 'polypeptide(L)' 'QVVGVGFVIELEFLKGRERLAGYRVVSLLKYPS' A
#
# COMPACT_ATOMS: atom_id res chain seq x y z
N GLN A 1 -7.31 -8.80 15.09
CA GLN A 1 -7.58 -7.50 14.44
C GLN A 1 -6.30 -7.06 13.73
N VAL A 2 -6.37 -6.75 12.43
CA VAL A 2 -5.20 -6.24 11.68
C VAL A 2 -5.18 -4.72 11.85
N VAL A 3 -4.05 -4.18 12.33
CA VAL A 3 -3.90 -2.74 12.64
C VAL A 3 -3.35 -1.91 11.47
N GLY A 4 -2.82 -2.57 10.43
CA GLY A 4 -2.29 -1.95 9.22
C GLY A 4 -1.42 -2.90 8.41
N VAL A 5 -1.00 -2.46 7.22
CA VAL A 5 -0.12 -3.19 6.30
C VAL A 5 1.04 -2.27 5.90
N GLY A 6 2.26 -2.77 6.01
CA GLY A 6 3.49 -2.06 5.65
C GLY A 6 4.18 -2.70 4.45
N PHE A 7 4.61 -1.89 3.49
CA PHE A 7 5.41 -2.31 2.34
C PHE A 7 6.75 -1.60 2.33
N VAL A 8 7.82 -2.33 1.95
CA VAL A 8 9.11 -1.68 1.66
C VAL A 8 9.02 -0.93 0.33
N ILE A 9 8.37 -1.52 -0.68
CA ILE A 9 8.19 -0.95 -2.01
C ILE A 9 6.71 -1.03 -2.40
N GLU A 10 6.19 0.07 -2.95
CA GLU A 10 4.88 0.13 -3.57
C GLU A 10 4.96 0.58 -5.03
N LEU A 11 4.30 -0.18 -5.90
CA LEU A 11 4.07 0.15 -7.31
C LEU A 11 2.69 0.79 -7.45
N GLU A 12 2.61 2.12 -7.45
CA GLU A 12 1.32 2.82 -7.33
C GLU A 12 0.40 2.60 -8.54
N PHE A 13 0.98 2.41 -9.74
CA PHE A 13 0.24 2.16 -10.98
C PHE A 13 -0.56 0.83 -10.98
N LEU A 14 -0.26 -0.10 -10.07
CA LEU A 14 -1.00 -1.36 -9.92
C LEU A 14 -2.25 -1.25 -9.04
N LYS A 15 -2.51 -0.08 -8.43
CA LYS A 15 -3.72 0.20 -7.62
C LYS A 15 -3.93 -0.78 -6.46
N GLY A 16 -2.85 -1.32 -5.89
CA GLY A 16 -2.92 -2.30 -4.80
C GLY A 16 -3.69 -1.81 -3.57
N ARG A 17 -3.66 -0.49 -3.29
CA ARG A 17 -4.41 0.14 -2.20
C ARG A 17 -5.93 0.00 -2.33
N GLU A 18 -6.46 -0.08 -3.55
CA GLU A 18 -7.91 -0.27 -3.77
C GLU A 18 -8.35 -1.64 -3.24
N ARG A 19 -7.52 -2.67 -3.42
CA ARG A 19 -7.79 -4.02 -2.89
C ARG A 19 -7.63 -4.11 -1.37
N LEU A 20 -6.89 -3.17 -0.78
CA LEU A 20 -6.65 -3.08 0.67
C LEU A 20 -7.50 -1.97 1.32
N ALA A 21 -8.61 -1.58 0.69
CA ALA A 21 -9.54 -0.60 1.23
C ALA A 21 -9.97 -0.99 2.66
N GLY A 22 -9.94 -0.01 3.57
CA GLY A 22 -10.24 -0.20 4.99
C GLY A 22 -9.03 -0.53 5.87
N TYR A 23 -7.85 -0.81 5.29
CA TYR A 23 -6.61 -0.95 6.05
C TYR A 23 -5.77 0.33 5.99
N ARG A 24 -5.08 0.64 7.10
CA ARG A 24 -3.99 1.62 7.11
C ARG A 24 -2.80 1.04 6.35
N VAL A 25 -2.51 1.58 5.15
CA VAL A 25 -1.39 1.13 4.31
C VAL A 25 -0.25 2.15 4.33
N VAL A 26 0.96 1.70 4.68
CA VAL A 26 2.19 2.51 4.71
C VAL A 26 3.23 1.89 3.78
N SER A 27 3.97 2.73 3.05
CA SER A 27 5.03 2.27 2.14
C SER A 27 6.28 3.12 2.34
N LEU A 28 7.46 2.50 2.39
CA LEU A 28 8.73 3.22 2.56
C LEU A 28 9.19 3.87 1.25
N LEU A 29 9.13 3.13 0.15
CA LEU A 29 9.44 3.61 -1.20
C LEU A 29 8.25 3.45 -2.12
N LYS A 30 8.04 4.45 -2.97
CA LYS A 30 6.93 4.52 -3.93
C LYS A 30 7.50 4.75 -5.32
N TYR A 31 7.03 3.96 -6.27
CA TYR A 31 7.32 4.15 -7.68
C TYR A 31 6.04 4.65 -8.36
N PRO A 32 5.94 5.98 -8.58
CA PRO A 32 4.86 6.54 -9.38
C PRO A 32 5.08 6.20 -10.85
N SER A 33 4.02 6.36 -11.65
CA SER A 33 4.05 6.22 -13.11
C SER A 33 5.07 7.13 -13.77
#